data_AF-A0A8X7S596-F1
#
_entry.id   AF-A0A8X7S596-F1
#
_cell.length_a   1.000
_cell.length_b   1.000
_cell.length_c   1.000
_cell.angle_alpha   90.00
_cell.angle_beta   90.00
_cell.angle_gamma   90.00
#
_symmetry.space_group_name_H-M   'P 1'
#
loop_
_entity.id
_entity.type
_entity.pdbx_description
1 polymer ?
#
loop_
_entity_poly.entity_id
_entity_poly.type
_entity_poly.pdbx_seq_one_letter_code
_entity_poly.pdbx_strand_id
1 'polypeptide(L)'
;MNDLNILDRSPVFDDIINGIAPQVNFTVNETEYHMAHYLTDDIYPKWTTFIQSIRLPQGKTHSLFAKTQESVRKDVERAFGVLKARFSVVKNPSKLCDKEKIANNMRACIIIHNMIVEDERSSFTRYDEFEFQEREDVDSFSVNRPSILGNTIDRRTSVRNRQTHQ
;
A
#
# COMPACT_ATOMS: atom_id res chain seq x y z
N MET A 1 5.44 -13.22 16.37
CA MET A 1 5.77 -11.84 15.94
C MET A 1 4.46 -11.25 15.47
N ASN A 2 4.00 -10.14 16.06
CA ASN A 2 2.71 -9.53 15.72
C ASN A 2 2.91 -8.42 14.71
N ASP A 3 1.88 -8.08 13.95
CA ASP A 3 1.94 -7.07 12.87
C ASP A 3 2.41 -5.70 13.37
N LEU A 4 2.08 -5.33 14.62
CA LEU A 4 2.58 -4.11 15.26
C LEU A 4 4.11 -4.11 15.48
N ASN A 5 4.70 -5.27 15.79
CA ASN A 5 6.15 -5.40 15.95
C ASN A 5 6.89 -5.40 14.61
N ILE A 6 6.21 -5.82 13.54
CA ILE A 6 6.72 -5.74 12.17
C ILE A 6 6.70 -4.28 11.70
N LEU A 7 5.64 -3.55 12.04
CA LEU A 7 5.49 -2.14 11.73
C LEU A 7 6.61 -1.27 12.34
N ASP A 8 6.90 -1.44 13.63
CA ASP A 8 7.95 -0.69 14.32
C ASP A 8 9.37 -1.00 13.82
N ARG A 9 9.54 -2.10 13.07
CA ARG A 9 10.82 -2.50 12.45
C ARG A 9 10.77 -2.37 10.92
N SER A 10 9.74 -1.73 10.39
CA SER A 10 9.53 -1.66 8.96
C SER A 10 10.35 -0.49 8.37
N PRO A 11 11.25 -0.80 7.43
CA PRO A 11 12.14 0.15 6.79
C PRO A 11 11.38 1.19 5.96
N VAL A 12 10.16 0.88 5.53
CA VAL A 12 9.29 1.82 4.81
C VAL A 12 8.99 3.03 5.69
N PHE A 13 8.79 2.81 6.99
CA PHE A 13 8.53 3.90 7.93
C PHE A 13 9.81 4.57 8.38
N ASP A 14 10.91 3.83 8.49
CA ASP A 14 12.22 4.43 8.72
C ASP A 14 12.58 5.40 7.58
N ASP A 15 12.31 5.04 6.32
CA ASP A 15 12.57 5.91 5.17
C ASP A 15 11.70 7.17 5.21
N ILE A 16 10.43 7.09 5.65
CA ILE A 16 9.57 8.27 5.83
C ILE A 16 10.08 9.16 6.96
N ILE A 17 10.43 8.57 8.10
CA ILE A 17 10.93 9.28 9.30
C ILE A 17 12.28 9.93 9.03
N ASN A 18 13.17 9.23 8.33
CA ASN A 18 14.50 9.72 7.96
C ASN A 18 14.47 10.65 6.74
N GLY A 19 13.31 10.80 6.10
CA GLY A 19 13.14 11.68 4.95
C GLY A 19 13.79 11.20 3.67
N ILE A 20 13.98 9.89 3.55
CA ILE A 20 14.48 9.18 2.38
C ILE A 20 13.30 8.81 1.45
N ALA A 21 12.10 8.64 1.99
CA ALA A 21 10.93 8.32 1.20
C ALA A 21 10.62 9.45 0.18
N PRO A 22 10.17 9.12 -1.03
CA PRO A 22 9.75 10.11 -2.02
C PRO A 22 8.67 11.02 -1.45
N GLN A 23 8.78 12.32 -1.72
CA GLN A 23 7.77 13.28 -1.31
C GLN A 23 6.63 13.23 -2.33
N VAL A 24 5.40 12.94 -1.86
CA VAL A 24 4.22 12.87 -2.72
C VAL A 24 3.39 14.11 -2.47
N ASN A 25 3.18 14.91 -3.51
CA ASN A 25 2.32 16.09 -3.46
C ASN A 25 1.03 15.81 -4.24
N PHE A 26 -0.12 16.00 -3.59
CA PHE A 26 -1.44 15.89 -4.20
C PHE A 26 -2.44 16.81 -3.49
N THR A 27 -3.53 17.17 -4.17
CA THR A 27 -4.55 18.07 -3.63
C THR A 27 -5.88 17.37 -3.56
N VAL A 28 -6.54 17.41 -2.40
CA VAL A 28 -7.91 16.89 -2.21
C VAL A 28 -8.75 17.99 -1.61
N ASN A 29 -9.88 18.33 -2.24
CA ASN A 29 -10.79 19.38 -1.78
C ASN A 29 -10.03 20.69 -1.43
N GLU A 30 -9.17 21.17 -2.34
CA GLU A 30 -8.35 22.39 -2.17
C GLU A 30 -7.31 22.32 -1.05
N THR A 31 -7.17 21.18 -0.36
CA THR A 31 -6.15 20.94 0.66
C THR A 31 -4.97 20.23 0.03
N GLU A 32 -3.78 20.82 0.13
CA GLU A 32 -2.54 20.23 -0.37
C GLU A 32 -1.93 19.29 0.67
N TYR A 33 -1.54 18.10 0.22
CA TYR A 33 -0.89 17.08 1.02
C TYR A 33 0.51 16.83 0.46
N HIS A 34 1.51 16.81 1.35
CA HIS A 34 2.92 16.66 0.99
C HIS A 34 3.52 15.31 1.40
N MET A 35 2.68 14.34 1.74
CA MET A 35 3.11 13.02 2.20
C MET A 35 2.14 11.94 1.71
N ALA A 36 2.69 10.78 1.38
CA ALA A 36 1.90 9.61 1.03
C ALA A 36 1.08 9.11 2.23
N HIS A 37 -0.12 8.62 1.94
CA HIS A 37 -1.00 8.01 2.93
C HIS A 37 -1.17 6.52 2.63
N TYR A 38 -1.22 5.71 3.68
CA TYR A 38 -1.37 4.26 3.61
C TYR A 38 -2.72 3.84 4.15
N LEU A 39 -3.43 2.99 3.40
CA LEU A 39 -4.65 2.35 3.87
C LEU A 39 -4.31 1.31 4.94
N THR A 40 -4.99 1.38 6.07
CA THR A 40 -4.81 0.42 7.15
C THR A 40 -6.14 -0.10 7.65
N ASP A 41 -6.13 -1.32 8.19
CA ASP A 41 -7.24 -1.81 8.99
C ASP A 41 -7.26 -1.11 10.36
N ASP A 42 -8.15 -1.59 11.21
CA ASP A 42 -8.48 -0.98 12.48
C ASP A 42 -7.63 -1.48 13.66
N ILE A 43 -6.66 -2.38 13.41
CA ILE A 43 -5.68 -2.84 14.41
C ILE A 43 -4.43 -1.96 14.46
N TYR A 44 -4.22 -1.10 13.47
CA TYR A 44 -3.13 -0.13 13.46
C TYR A 44 -3.44 1.13 14.29
N PRO A 45 -2.41 1.80 14.85
CA PRO A 45 -2.59 3.07 15.54
C PRO A 45 -3.18 4.16 14.62
N LYS A 46 -3.91 5.12 15.19
CA LYS A 46 -4.36 6.31 14.45
C LYS A 46 -3.19 7.29 14.25
N TRP A 47 -2.46 7.12 13.15
CA TRP A 47 -1.39 8.02 12.71
C TRP A 47 -1.83 8.87 11.51
N THR A 48 -1.21 10.02 11.29
CA THR A 48 -1.53 10.90 10.14
C THR A 48 -1.27 10.22 8.81
N THR A 49 -0.25 9.37 8.73
CA THR A 49 0.04 8.58 7.53
C THR A 49 -0.97 7.47 7.26
N PHE A 50 -1.85 7.15 8.22
CA PHE A 50 -2.78 6.03 8.10
C PHE A 50 -4.20 6.50 7.89
N ILE A 51 -4.80 5.99 6.81
CA ILE A 51 -6.20 6.19 6.53
C ILE A 51 -6.92 4.88 6.87
N GLN A 52 -7.70 4.93 7.94
CA GLN A 52 -8.52 3.82 8.40
C GLN A 52 -9.92 3.90 7.80
N SER A 53 -10.52 2.72 7.57
CA SER A 53 -11.92 2.65 7.13
C SER A 53 -12.88 3.10 8.22
N ILE A 54 -13.98 3.70 7.80
CA ILE A 54 -15.05 4.17 8.69
C ILE A 54 -15.87 2.96 9.12
N ARG A 55 -15.72 2.53 10.38
CA ARG A 55 -16.39 1.33 10.93
C ARG A 55 -17.92 1.39 10.84
N LEU A 56 -18.49 2.57 11.08
CA LEU A 56 -19.94 2.79 11.04
C LEU A 56 -20.25 4.01 10.16
N PRO A 57 -20.23 3.86 8.82
CA PRO A 57 -20.39 4.98 7.92
C PRO A 57 -21.79 5.57 8.04
N GLN A 58 -21.86 6.86 8.38
CA GLN A 58 -23.11 7.63 8.46
C GLN A 58 -23.30 8.45 7.19
N GLY A 59 -24.41 8.27 6.49
CA GLY A 59 -24.70 8.98 5.24
C GLY A 59 -24.04 8.38 4.00
N LYS A 60 -24.37 8.96 2.84
CA LYS A 60 -23.98 8.41 1.52
C LYS A 60 -22.47 8.54 1.25
N THR A 61 -21.86 9.66 1.64
CA THR A 61 -20.43 9.94 1.41
C THR A 61 -19.53 9.00 2.19
N HIS A 62 -19.75 8.84 3.50
CA HIS A 62 -19.01 7.89 4.32
C HIS A 62 -19.21 6.44 3.87
N SER A 63 -20.42 6.10 3.41
CA SER A 63 -20.69 4.76 2.88
C SER A 63 -19.90 4.48 1.61
N LEU A 64 -19.84 5.46 0.70
CA LEU A 64 -19.06 5.35 -0.53
C LEU A 64 -17.56 5.22 -0.22
N PHE A 65 -17.03 6.06 0.66
CA PHE A 65 -15.63 6.02 1.09
C PHE A 65 -15.25 4.64 1.67
N ALA A 66 -16.04 4.15 2.64
CA ALA A 66 -15.78 2.85 3.26
C ALA A 66 -15.87 1.70 2.24
N LYS A 67 -16.83 1.73 1.30
CA LYS A 67 -16.96 0.72 0.25
C LYS A 67 -15.77 0.73 -0.71
N THR A 68 -15.32 1.90 -1.15
CA THR A 68 -14.18 2.03 -2.04
C THR A 68 -12.90 1.51 -1.38
N GLN A 69 -12.66 1.88 -0.13
CA GLN A 69 -11.51 1.37 0.62
C GLN A 69 -11.55 -0.15 0.80
N GLU A 70 -12.72 -0.68 1.16
CA GLU A 70 -12.92 -2.11 1.35
C GLU A 70 -12.71 -2.90 0.04
N SER A 71 -13.09 -2.33 -1.11
CA SER A 71 -12.83 -2.93 -2.42
C SER A 71 -11.34 -3.04 -2.70
N VAL A 72 -10.59 -1.94 -2.54
CA VAL A 72 -9.13 -1.92 -2.76
C VAL A 72 -8.43 -2.89 -1.82
N ARG A 73 -8.86 -2.94 -0.55
CA ARG A 73 -8.32 -3.88 0.45
C ARG A 73 -8.53 -5.34 0.01
N LYS A 74 -9.73 -5.68 -0.45
CA LYS A 74 -10.05 -7.03 -0.96
C LYS A 74 -9.23 -7.41 -2.18
N ASP A 75 -8.96 -6.47 -3.08
CA ASP A 75 -8.13 -6.73 -4.26
C ASP A 75 -6.69 -7.07 -3.87
N VAL A 76 -6.12 -6.33 -2.91
CA VAL A 76 -4.79 -6.64 -2.34
C VAL A 76 -4.80 -7.99 -1.65
N GLU A 77 -5.78 -8.27 -0.79
CA GLU A 77 -5.90 -9.56 -0.09
C GLU A 77 -6.06 -10.73 -1.05
N ARG A 78 -6.84 -10.55 -2.12
CA ARG A 78 -7.03 -11.55 -3.17
C ARG A 78 -5.72 -11.81 -3.91
N ALA A 79 -4.99 -10.77 -4.30
CA ALA A 79 -3.68 -10.90 -4.95
C ALA A 79 -2.68 -11.67 -4.07
N PHE A 80 -2.57 -11.30 -2.79
CA PHE A 80 -1.73 -12.04 -1.84
C PHE A 80 -2.24 -13.46 -1.58
N GLY A 81 -3.56 -13.68 -1.58
CA GLY A 81 -4.18 -15.00 -1.50
C GLY A 81 -3.75 -15.91 -2.65
N VAL A 82 -3.80 -15.39 -3.89
CA VAL A 82 -3.35 -16.10 -5.09
C VAL A 82 -1.85 -16.41 -5.01
N LEU A 83 -1.02 -15.42 -4.64
CA LEU A 83 0.42 -15.63 -4.50
C LEU A 83 0.74 -16.68 -3.43
N LYS A 84 0.07 -16.64 -2.26
CA LYS A 84 0.23 -17.67 -1.21
C LYS A 84 -0.23 -19.04 -1.68
N ALA A 85 -1.30 -19.14 -2.45
CA ALA A 85 -1.81 -20.41 -2.96
C ALA A 85 -0.86 -21.03 -3.99
N ARG A 86 -0.34 -20.22 -4.92
CA ARG A 86 0.58 -20.67 -5.98
C ARG A 86 2.01 -20.91 -5.46
N PHE A 87 2.51 -20.06 -4.57
CA PHE A 87 3.89 -20.11 -4.11
C PHE A 87 3.97 -20.37 -2.60
N SER A 88 4.25 -21.63 -2.23
CA SER A 88 4.36 -22.04 -0.82
C SER A 88 5.44 -21.28 -0.04
N VAL A 89 6.47 -20.76 -0.73
CA VAL A 89 7.51 -19.91 -0.13
C VAL A 89 6.95 -18.62 0.49
N VAL A 90 5.84 -18.09 -0.06
CA VAL A 90 5.18 -16.86 0.42
C VAL A 90 4.36 -17.12 1.69
N LYS A 91 3.99 -18.37 2.00
CA LYS A 91 3.20 -18.70 3.19
C LYS A 91 3.96 -18.50 4.51
N ASN A 92 5.29 -18.65 4.49
CA ASN A 92 6.12 -18.60 5.71
C ASN A 92 7.37 -17.72 5.52
N PRO A 93 7.20 -16.40 5.31
CA PRO A 93 8.33 -15.48 5.14
C PRO A 93 9.17 -15.38 6.41
N SER A 94 8.57 -15.63 7.59
CA SER A 94 9.26 -15.66 8.89
C SER A 94 10.37 -16.71 8.98
N LYS A 95 10.32 -17.80 8.20
CA LYS A 95 11.43 -18.79 8.16
C LYS A 95 12.67 -18.25 7.48
N LEU A 96 12.54 -17.21 6.66
CA LEU A 96 13.65 -16.63 5.91
C LEU A 96 14.42 -15.59 6.74
N CYS A 97 13.87 -15.10 7.87
CA CYS A 97 14.45 -14.18 8.87
C CYS A 97 15.34 -13.04 8.33
N ASP A 98 15.23 -12.72 7.05
CA ASP A 98 16.08 -11.80 6.33
C ASP A 98 15.20 -11.07 5.32
N LYS A 99 15.10 -9.76 5.54
CA LYS A 99 14.28 -8.85 4.75
C LYS A 99 14.65 -8.91 3.27
N GLU A 100 15.94 -9.00 2.94
CA GLU A 100 16.40 -9.01 1.55
C GLU A 100 15.95 -10.30 0.85
N LYS A 101 16.07 -11.44 1.54
CA LYS A 101 15.60 -12.73 1.03
C LYS A 101 14.09 -12.77 0.86
N ILE A 102 13.33 -12.18 1.79
CA ILE A 102 11.88 -12.07 1.67
C ILE A 102 11.52 -11.21 0.45
N ALA A 103 12.17 -10.05 0.29
CA ALA A 103 11.92 -9.15 -0.83
C ALA A 103 12.26 -9.81 -2.18
N ASN A 104 13.39 -10.50 -2.27
CA ASN A 104 13.80 -11.23 -3.47
C ASN A 104 12.83 -12.36 -3.82
N ASN A 105 12.37 -13.13 -2.83
CA ASN A 105 11.36 -14.16 -3.05
C ASN A 105 10.03 -13.57 -3.53
N MET A 106 9.58 -12.46 -2.93
CA MET A 106 8.36 -11.78 -3.37
C MET A 106 8.48 -11.27 -4.82
N ARG A 107 9.60 -10.64 -5.17
CA ARG A 107 9.87 -10.18 -6.55
C ARG A 107 9.89 -11.34 -7.54
N ALA A 108 10.57 -12.44 -7.19
CA ALA A 108 10.59 -13.63 -8.02
C ALA A 108 9.18 -14.21 -8.22
N CYS A 109 8.37 -14.31 -7.16
CA CYS A 109 6.99 -14.79 -7.25
C CYS A 109 6.11 -13.90 -8.14
N ILE A 110 6.28 -12.58 -8.08
CA ILE A 110 5.54 -11.63 -8.94
C ILE A 110 5.96 -11.80 -10.41
N ILE A 111 7.27 -11.86 -10.69
CA ILE A 111 7.78 -12.04 -12.06
C ILE A 111 7.26 -13.36 -12.63
N ILE A 112 7.41 -14.46 -11.89
CA ILE A 112 6.95 -15.78 -12.32
C ILE A 112 5.43 -15.81 -12.48
N HIS A 113 4.68 -15.16 -11.59
CA HIS A 113 3.22 -15.04 -11.73
C HIS A 113 2.85 -14.35 -13.03
N ASN A 114 3.47 -13.20 -13.33
CA ASN A 114 3.20 -12.45 -14.54
C ASN A 114 3.60 -13.25 -15.78
N MET A 115 4.74 -13.95 -15.76
CA MET A 115 5.14 -14.84 -16.85
C MET A 115 4.13 -15.96 -17.09
N ILE A 116 3.61 -16.59 -16.03
CA ILE A 116 2.59 -17.64 -16.15
C ILE A 116 1.28 -17.07 -16.70
N VAL A 117 0.84 -15.90 -16.21
CA VAL A 117 -0.38 -15.24 -16.69
C VAL A 117 -0.26 -14.91 -18.17
N GLU A 118 0.88 -14.38 -18.63
CA GLU A 118 1.12 -14.09 -20.04
C GLU A 118 1.19 -15.36 -20.90
N ASP A 119 1.81 -16.45 -20.41
CA ASP A 119 1.85 -17.74 -21.11
C ASP A 119 0.44 -18.35 -21.24
N GLU A 120 -0.33 -18.38 -20.15
CA GLU A 120 -1.74 -18.81 -20.12
C GLU A 120 -2.61 -17.93 -21.03
N ARG A 121 -2.37 -16.61 -21.06
CA ARG A 121 -3.08 -15.65 -21.91
C ARG A 121 -2.74 -15.84 -23.38
N SER A 122 -1.47 -16.05 -23.73
CA SER A 122 -1.03 -16.34 -25.11
C SER A 122 -1.62 -17.65 -25.65
N SER A 123 -1.90 -18.59 -24.75
CA SER A 123 -2.63 -19.82 -25.03
C SER A 123 -4.15 -19.58 -25.22
N PHE A 124 -4.69 -18.55 -24.56
CA PHE A 124 -6.11 -18.17 -24.58
C PHE A 124 -6.50 -17.13 -25.64
N THR A 125 -5.54 -16.38 -26.21
CA THR A 125 -5.76 -15.34 -27.25
C THR A 125 -6.25 -15.88 -28.61
N ARG A 126 -6.91 -17.04 -28.62
CA ARG A 126 -7.82 -17.42 -29.71
C ARG A 126 -9.28 -17.00 -29.43
N TYR A 127 -9.64 -16.63 -28.20
CA TYR A 127 -10.98 -16.12 -27.86
C TYR A 127 -10.92 -15.12 -26.68
N ASP A 128 -11.39 -13.89 -26.95
CA ASP A 128 -11.66 -12.75 -26.05
C ASP A 128 -10.50 -11.89 -25.52
N GLU A 129 -10.47 -10.65 -26.04
CA GLU A 129 -9.44 -9.62 -25.87
C GLU A 129 -9.91 -8.43 -25.01
N PHE A 130 -11.00 -8.53 -24.26
CA PHE A 130 -11.62 -7.39 -23.58
C PHE A 130 -11.93 -7.69 -22.11
N GLU A 131 -11.03 -7.36 -21.16
CA GLU A 131 -11.47 -7.03 -19.79
C GLU A 131 -10.44 -6.36 -18.86
N PHE A 132 -9.57 -5.47 -19.36
CA PHE A 132 -8.84 -4.55 -18.48
C PHE A 132 -8.95 -3.13 -19.01
N GLN A 133 -10.11 -2.50 -18.76
CA GLN A 133 -10.23 -1.05 -18.87
C GLN A 133 -9.52 -0.44 -17.66
N GLU A 134 -8.37 0.18 -17.89
CA GLU A 134 -7.78 1.14 -16.96
C GLU A 134 -8.85 2.20 -16.65
N ARG A 135 -9.13 2.43 -15.37
CA ARG A 135 -10.01 3.53 -14.98
C ARG A 135 -9.28 4.84 -15.26
N GLU A 136 -9.81 5.63 -16.20
CA GLU A 136 -9.45 7.03 -16.41
C GLU A 136 -9.95 7.88 -15.22
N ASP A 137 -9.23 7.86 -14.10
CA ASP A 137 -9.25 8.97 -13.15
C ASP A 137 -7.80 9.16 -12.71
N VAL A 138 -7.06 9.92 -13.52
CA VAL A 138 -5.69 10.30 -13.22
C VAL A 138 -5.74 11.43 -12.21
N ASP A 139 -5.85 11.09 -10.93
CA ASP A 139 -5.49 12.03 -9.86
C ASP A 139 -4.04 12.48 -10.12
N SER A 140 -3.82 13.78 -10.36
CA SER A 140 -2.48 14.30 -10.62
C SER A 140 -1.71 14.36 -9.30
N PHE A 141 -0.91 13.34 -9.02
CA PHE A 141 0.09 13.38 -7.95
C PHE A 141 1.49 13.58 -8.55
N SER A 142 2.35 14.31 -7.84
CA SER A 142 3.77 14.41 -8.21
C SER A 142 4.63 13.72 -7.16
N VAL A 143 5.65 13.00 -7.64
CA VAL A 143 6.63 12.31 -6.79
C VAL A 143 7.96 13.02 -6.93
N ASN A 144 8.37 13.72 -5.86
CA ASN A 144 9.61 14.47 -5.81
C ASN A 144 10.71 13.68 -5.10
N ARG A 145 11.97 13.95 -5.47
CA ARG A 145 13.14 13.41 -4.78
C ARG A 145 13.13 13.89 -3.31
N PRO A 146 13.44 13.00 -2.34
CA PRO A 146 13.54 13.39 -0.93
C PRO A 146 14.45 14.60 -0.73
N SER A 147 13.94 15.58 0.02
CA SER A 147 14.72 16.71 0.53
C SER A 147 15.21 16.38 1.95
N ILE A 148 16.52 16.26 2.12
CA ILE A 148 17.19 16.08 3.42
C ILE A 148 17.20 17.44 4.12
N LEU A 149 16.04 17.97 4.52
CA LEU A 149 15.97 19.18 5.32
C LEU A 149 14.92 19.01 6.41
N GLY A 150 15.38 18.76 7.64
CA GLY A 150 14.56 18.63 8.84
C GLY A 150 15.11 17.62 9.85
N ASN A 151 14.93 17.89 11.15
CA ASN A 151 15.38 16.99 12.22
C ASN A 151 14.48 15.73 12.28
N THR A 152 15.10 14.56 12.43
CA THR A 152 14.43 13.24 12.46
C THR A 152 13.33 13.13 13.54
N ILE A 153 13.49 13.88 14.65
CA ILE A 153 12.54 13.93 15.77
C ILE A 153 11.23 14.64 15.36
N ASP A 154 11.33 15.73 14.60
CA ASP A 154 10.16 16.50 14.14
C ASP A 154 9.36 15.72 13.10
N ARG A 155 10.04 15.01 12.19
CA ARG A 155 9.40 14.13 11.19
C ARG A 155 8.67 12.96 11.86
N ARG A 156 9.28 12.34 12.87
CA ARG A 156 8.65 11.27 13.65
C ARG A 156 7.39 11.76 14.37
N THR A 157 7.43 12.97 14.90
CA THR A 157 6.27 13.61 15.53
C THR A 157 5.18 13.90 14.51
N SER A 158 5.53 14.41 13.32
CA SER A 158 4.57 14.70 12.24
C SER A 158 3.87 13.45 11.69
N VAL A 159 4.60 12.36 11.45
CA VAL A 159 4.04 11.08 10.96
C VAL A 159 3.03 10.50 11.95
N ARG A 160 3.35 10.60 13.25
CA ARG A 160 2.54 10.02 14.35
C ARG A 160 1.52 10.99 14.93
N ASN A 161 1.50 12.26 14.49
CA ASN A 161 0.57 13.26 14.98
C ASN A 161 -0.88 12.82 14.68
N ARG A 162 -1.82 13.20 15.53
CA ARG A 162 -3.24 12.82 15.45
C ARG A 162 -4.14 13.92 14.87
N GLN A 163 -3.63 15.14 14.70
CA GLN A 163 -4.47 16.33 14.46
C GLN A 163 -4.69 16.72 12.98
N THR A 164 -4.07 16.03 12.03
CA THR A 164 -4.02 16.48 10.62
C THR A 164 -5.26 16.14 9.78
N HIS A 165 -6.17 15.30 10.30
CA HIS A 165 -7.37 14.82 9.60
C HIS A 165 -8.67 15.12 10.36
N GLN A 166 -8.70 16.18 11.17
CA GLN A 166 -9.90 16.66 11.86
C GLN A 166 -10.65 17.71 11.05
#